data_AF-A0A1F8GR27-F1
#
_entry.id   AF-A0A1F8GR27-F1
#
_cell.length_a   1.000
_cell.length_b   1.000
_cell.length_c   1.000
_cell.angle_alpha   90.00
_cell.angle_beta   90.00
_cell.angle_gamma   90.00
#
_symmetry.space_group_name_H-M   'P 1'
#
loop_
_entity.id
_entity.type
_entity.pdbx_description
1 polymer ?
#
loop_
_entity_poly.entity_id
_entity_poly.type
_entity_poly.pdbx_seq_one_letter_code
_entity_poly.pdbx_strand_id
1 'polypeptide(L)'
;MTGFILRILGNSIAVYLAFWLVPGFLVTGGWVQYLIAGLVLAILNMTLRPILKLVSFPIIMLSLGLFTLVINALMLWLLDYFLIFITIQDLVALVWATIVVTIVNLIVSIFSKAF
;
A
#
# COMPACT_ATOMS: atom_id res chain seq x y z
N MET A 1 -7.50 -9.23 17.49
CA MET A 1 -8.50 -8.92 16.43
C MET A 1 -8.45 -7.44 16.01
N THR A 2 -8.16 -6.51 16.94
CA THR A 2 -8.04 -5.05 16.70
C THR A 2 -7.03 -4.66 15.61
N GLY A 3 -5.91 -5.40 15.51
CA GLY A 3 -4.85 -5.09 14.53
C GLY A 3 -5.25 -5.25 13.06
N PHE A 4 -6.26 -6.07 12.75
CA PHE A 4 -6.71 -6.25 11.36
C PHE A 4 -7.58 -5.08 10.90
N ILE A 5 -8.50 -4.63 11.75
CA ILE A 5 -9.36 -3.47 11.47
C ILE A 5 -8.50 -2.19 11.34
N LEU A 6 -7.54 -1.99 12.25
CA LEU A 6 -6.61 -0.85 12.17
C LEU A 6 -5.77 -0.87 10.90
N ARG A 7 -5.36 -2.05 10.43
CA ARG A 7 -4.66 -2.19 9.13
C ARG A 7 -5.54 -1.82 7.96
N ILE A 8 -6.80 -2.28 7.93
CA ILE A 8 -7.72 -1.91 6.84
C ILE A 8 -7.89 -0.40 6.83
N LEU A 9 -8.25 0.20 7.96
CA LEU A 9 -8.44 1.65 8.06
C LEU A 9 -7.18 2.43 7.70
N GLY A 10 -6.01 2.00 8.18
CA GLY A 10 -4.72 2.61 7.83
C GLY A 10 -4.43 2.55 6.34
N ASN A 11 -4.67 1.41 5.69
CA ASN A 11 -4.50 1.26 4.25
C ASN A 11 -5.53 2.10 3.46
N SER A 12 -6.77 2.19 3.92
CA SER A 12 -7.80 3.04 3.29
C SER A 12 -7.39 4.52 3.33
N ILE A 13 -6.93 5.00 4.48
CA ILE A 13 -6.42 6.37 4.65
C ILE A 13 -5.19 6.59 3.78
N ALA A 14 -4.29 5.60 3.71
CA ALA A 14 -3.10 5.66 2.88
C ALA A 14 -3.44 5.82 1.38
N VAL A 15 -4.42 5.07 0.87
CA VAL A 15 -4.89 5.19 -0.52
C VAL A 15 -5.57 6.54 -0.76
N TYR A 16 -6.39 7.01 0.19
CA TYR A 16 -7.01 8.33 0.09
C TYR A 16 -5.97 9.46 0.03
N LEU A 17 -4.95 9.41 0.88
CA LEU A 17 -3.87 10.39 0.86
C LEU A 17 -3.00 10.26 -0.38
N ALA A 18 -2.77 9.05 -0.90
CA ALA A 18 -2.05 8.85 -2.16
C ALA A 18 -2.79 9.51 -3.33
N PHE A 19 -4.12 9.37 -3.40
CA PHE A 19 -4.95 10.06 -4.39
C PHE A 19 -4.82 11.59 -4.32
N TRP A 20 -4.75 12.16 -3.12
CA TRP A 20 -4.68 13.62 -2.97
C TRP A 20 -3.27 14.19 -3.18
N LEU A 21 -2.22 13.45 -2.80
CA LEU A 21 -0.84 13.93 -2.80
C LEU A 21 -0.06 13.57 -4.06
N VAL A 22 -0.48 12.54 -4.81
CA VAL A 22 0.30 12.00 -5.92
C VAL A 22 -0.38 12.26 -7.26
N PRO A 23 0.15 13.18 -8.08
CA PRO A 23 -0.29 13.34 -9.46
C PRO A 23 -0.16 12.02 -10.22
N GLY A 24 -1.23 11.58 -10.87
CA GLY A 24 -1.28 10.32 -11.63
C GLY A 24 -1.79 9.11 -10.84
N PHE A 25 -2.13 9.25 -9.54
CA PHE A 25 -2.89 8.24 -8.80
C PHE A 25 -4.37 8.63 -8.81
N LEU A 26 -5.16 8.00 -9.68
CA LEU A 26 -6.58 8.30 -9.85
C LEU A 26 -7.43 7.26 -9.13
N VAL A 27 -8.46 7.74 -8.44
CA VAL A 27 -9.49 6.91 -7.83
C VAL A 27 -10.85 7.45 -8.25
N THR A 28 -11.67 6.59 -8.84
CA THR A 28 -13.04 6.93 -9.24
C THR A 28 -14.03 6.44 -8.20
N GLY A 29 -14.95 7.32 -7.76
CA GLY A 29 -15.95 7.00 -6.73
C GLY A 29 -15.79 7.83 -5.46
N GLY A 30 -16.14 7.25 -4.32
CA GLY A 30 -16.16 7.92 -3.01
C GLY A 30 -15.61 7.06 -1.88
N TRP A 31 -16.10 7.30 -0.66
CA TRP A 31 -15.60 6.69 0.57
C TRP A 31 -15.60 5.15 0.57
N VAL A 32 -16.57 4.54 -0.11
CA VAL A 32 -16.68 3.07 -0.22
C VAL A 32 -15.50 2.48 -1.00
N GLN A 33 -15.07 3.14 -2.08
CA GLN A 33 -13.96 2.70 -2.93
C GLN A 33 -12.63 2.74 -2.17
N TYR A 34 -12.40 3.78 -1.38
CA TYR A 34 -11.21 3.83 -0.51
C TYR A 34 -11.21 2.72 0.54
N LEU A 35 -12.39 2.37 1.08
CA LEU A 35 -12.52 1.29 2.05
C LEU A 35 -12.28 -0.08 1.41
N ILE A 36 -12.84 -0.32 0.21
CA ILE A 36 -12.56 -1.52 -0.59
C ILE A 36 -11.08 -1.60 -0.93
N ALA A 37 -10.46 -0.49 -1.34
CA ALA A 37 -9.03 -0.43 -1.65
C ALA A 37 -8.18 -0.81 -0.43
N GLY A 38 -8.47 -0.23 0.74
CA GLY A 38 -7.76 -0.58 1.97
C GLY A 38 -7.96 -2.03 2.40
N LEU A 39 -9.15 -2.60 2.17
CA LEU A 39 -9.45 -4.00 2.44
C LEU A 39 -8.65 -4.92 1.52
N VAL A 40 -8.66 -4.68 0.21
CA VAL A 40 -7.90 -5.47 -0.76
C VAL A 40 -6.41 -5.36 -0.47
N LEU A 41 -5.90 -4.15 -0.25
CA LEU A 41 -4.49 -3.94 0.08
C LEU A 41 -4.09 -4.66 1.38
N ALA A 42 -4.97 -4.68 2.40
CA ALA A 42 -4.73 -5.44 3.62
C ALA A 42 -4.66 -6.96 3.37
N ILE A 43 -5.52 -7.50 2.49
CA ILE A 43 -5.48 -8.91 2.08
C ILE A 43 -4.19 -9.21 1.31
N LEU A 44 -3.84 -8.41 0.29
CA LEU A 44 -2.61 -8.59 -0.48
C LEU A 44 -1.37 -8.56 0.42
N ASN A 45 -1.35 -7.64 1.40
CA ASN A 45 -0.28 -7.53 2.38
C ASN A 45 -0.20 -8.70 3.36
N MET A 46 -1.30 -9.42 3.57
CA MET A 46 -1.34 -10.61 4.43
C MET A 46 -0.96 -11.88 3.68
N THR A 47 -1.28 -11.97 2.38
CA THR A 47 -1.09 -13.18 1.58
C THR A 47 0.17 -13.12 0.71
N LEU A 48 0.27 -12.13 -0.17
CA LEU A 48 1.33 -12.06 -1.19
C LEU A 48 2.62 -11.47 -0.64
N ARG A 49 2.52 -10.44 0.19
CA ARG A 49 3.72 -9.75 0.72
C ARG A 49 4.69 -10.68 1.46
N PRO A 50 4.25 -11.64 2.31
CA PRO A 50 5.15 -12.61 2.93
C PRO A 50 5.86 -13.51 1.91
N ILE A 51 5.15 -13.98 0.89
CA ILE A 51 5.69 -14.83 -0.17
C ILE A 51 6.75 -14.07 -0.96
N LEU A 52 6.42 -12.85 -1.40
CA LEU A 52 7.35 -12.00 -2.14
C LEU A 52 8.59 -11.64 -1.31
N LYS A 53 8.42 -11.37 -0.02
CA LYS A 53 9.55 -11.11 0.88
C LYS A 53 10.44 -12.34 1.06
N LEU A 54 9.86 -13.53 1.13
CA LEU A 54 10.63 -14.77 1.26
C LEU A 54 11.49 -15.02 0.02
N VAL A 55 10.89 -14.91 -1.17
CA VAL A 55 11.61 -15.11 -2.45
C VAL A 55 12.64 -13.99 -2.68
N SER A 56 12.29 -12.76 -2.31
CA SER A 56 13.18 -11.60 -2.48
C SER A 56 14.17 -11.42 -1.33
N PHE A 57 14.15 -12.28 -0.31
CA PHE A 57 14.96 -12.11 0.90
C PHE A 57 16.47 -11.93 0.61
N PRO A 58 17.11 -12.71 -0.29
CA PRO A 58 18.52 -12.51 -0.62
C PRO A 58 18.78 -11.12 -1.22
N ILE A 59 17.92 -10.68 -2.13
CA ILE A 59 18.02 -9.38 -2.81
C ILE A 59 17.73 -8.24 -1.82
N ILE A 60 16.77 -8.43 -0.92
CA ILE A 60 16.48 -7.47 0.16
C ILE A 60 17.72 -7.27 1.03
N MET A 61 18.43 -8.34 1.41
CA MET A 61 19.66 -8.22 2.19
C MET A 61 20.78 -7.53 1.39
N LEU A 62 20.97 -7.90 0.13
CA LEU A 62 21.99 -7.28 -0.74
C LEU A 62 21.72 -5.79 -0.99
N SER A 63 20.44 -5.39 -1.05
CA SER A 63 20.00 -4.01 -1.28
C SER A 63 19.82 -3.20 0.01
N LEU A 64 20.25 -3.72 1.16
CA LEU A 64 20.08 -3.09 2.48
C LEU A 64 18.62 -2.72 2.81
N GLY A 65 17.66 -3.46 2.27
CA GLY A 65 16.23 -3.20 2.47
C GLY A 65 15.58 -2.33 1.39
N LEU A 66 16.31 -1.76 0.43
CA LEU A 66 15.72 -0.93 -0.64
C LEU A 66 14.71 -1.71 -1.49
N PHE A 67 14.95 -3.00 -1.73
CA PHE A 67 14.02 -3.85 -2.48
C PHE A 67 12.65 -4.01 -1.79
N THR A 68 12.52 -3.66 -0.51
CA THR A 68 11.20 -3.65 0.16
C THR A 68 10.28 -2.56 -0.39
N LEU A 69 10.83 -1.45 -0.91
CA LEU A 69 10.04 -0.43 -1.62
C LEU A 69 9.46 -1.01 -2.91
N VAL A 70 10.23 -1.80 -3.64
CA VAL A 70 9.76 -2.50 -4.85
C VAL A 70 8.60 -3.43 -4.52
N ILE A 71 8.69 -4.19 -3.43
CA ILE A 71 7.58 -5.06 -2.99
C ILE A 71 6.33 -4.23 -2.64
N ASN A 72 6.48 -3.13 -1.90
CA ASN A 72 5.34 -2.28 -1.56
C ASN A 72 4.72 -1.64 -2.83
N ALA A 73 5.54 -1.24 -3.80
CA ALA A 73 5.08 -0.73 -5.09
C ALA A 73 4.34 -1.81 -5.89
N LEU A 74 4.87 -3.04 -5.90
CA LEU A 74 4.20 -4.17 -6.52
C LEU A 74 2.82 -4.42 -5.89
N MET A 75 2.64 -4.23 -4.59
CA MET A 75 1.30 -4.35 -3.96
C MET A 75 0.32 -3.28 -4.43
N LEU A 76 0.77 -2.03 -4.64
CA LEU A 76 -0.07 -0.97 -5.19
C LEU A 76 -0.36 -1.16 -6.67
N TRP A 77 0.61 -1.63 -7.43
CA TRP A 77 0.40 -1.99 -8.83
C TRP A 77 -0.57 -3.15 -8.97
N LEU A 78 -0.52 -4.13 -8.06
CA LEU A 78 -1.50 -5.21 -8.03
C LEU A 78 -2.89 -4.73 -7.60
N LEU A 79 -2.94 -3.75 -6.68
CA LEU A 79 -4.19 -3.09 -6.29
C LEU A 79 -4.85 -2.42 -7.49
N ASP A 80 -4.08 -1.67 -8.28
CA ASP A 80 -4.48 -1.05 -9.55
C ASP A 80 -5.00 -2.11 -10.54
N TYR A 81 -4.28 -3.22 -10.68
CA TYR A 81 -4.70 -4.34 -11.54
C TYR A 81 -6.03 -4.99 -11.11
N PHE A 82 -6.28 -5.12 -9.79
CA PHE A 82 -7.50 -5.76 -9.28
C PHE A 82 -8.71 -4.82 -9.21
N LEU A 83 -8.48 -3.51 -9.07
CA LEU A 83 -9.53 -2.53 -8.82
C LEU A 83 -9.67 -1.59 -10.01
N ILE A 84 -10.68 -1.84 -10.84
CA ILE A 84 -11.00 -1.04 -12.05
C ILE A 84 -11.19 0.46 -11.74
N PHE A 85 -11.55 0.80 -10.50
CA PHE A 85 -11.75 2.18 -10.09
C PHE A 85 -10.47 2.90 -9.65
N ILE A 86 -9.33 2.20 -9.56
CA ILE A 86 -8.01 2.77 -9.31
C ILE A 86 -7.27 2.80 -10.65
N THR A 87 -6.49 3.84 -10.88
CA THR A 87 -5.61 3.93 -12.05
C THR A 87 -4.32 4.62 -11.65
N ILE A 88 -3.19 3.92 -11.81
CA ILE A 88 -1.86 4.49 -11.60
C ILE A 88 -1.21 4.71 -12.97
N GLN A 89 -1.14 5.97 -13.40
CA GLN A 89 -0.81 6.33 -14.79
C GLN A 89 0.63 5.96 -15.20
N ASP A 90 1.60 6.25 -14.32
CA ASP A 90 3.02 6.15 -14.63
C ASP A 90 3.82 5.51 -13.49
N LEU A 91 5.02 5.02 -13.81
CA LEU A 91 5.95 4.48 -12.81
C LEU A 91 6.32 5.53 -11.75
N VAL A 92 6.41 6.80 -12.13
CA VAL A 92 6.67 7.91 -11.19
C VAL A 92 5.52 8.05 -10.19
N ALA A 93 4.27 8.00 -10.65
CA ALA A 93 3.10 8.03 -9.79
C ALA A 93 3.08 6.81 -8.85
N LEU A 94 3.42 5.62 -9.36
CA LEU A 94 3.53 4.40 -8.54
C LEU A 94 4.56 4.55 -7.42
N VAL A 95 5.76 5.07 -7.73
CA VAL A 95 6.82 5.27 -6.74
C VAL A 95 6.39 6.27 -5.67
N TRP A 96 5.83 7.42 -6.06
CA TRP A 96 5.35 8.42 -5.10
C TRP A 96 4.19 7.90 -4.25
N ALA A 97 3.23 7.20 -4.85
CA ALA A 97 2.14 6.56 -4.12
C ALA A 97 2.68 5.54 -3.11
N THR A 98 3.68 4.75 -3.49
CA THR A 98 4.32 3.78 -2.60
C THR A 98 4.95 4.45 -1.39
N ILE A 99 5.64 5.57 -1.59
CA ILE A 99 6.26 6.35 -0.53
C ILE A 99 5.19 6.89 0.42
N VAL A 100 4.16 7.55 -0.12
CA VAL A 100 3.04 8.08 0.67
C VAL A 100 2.38 6.99 1.49
N VAL A 101 2.03 5.86 0.86
CA VAL A 101 1.38 4.74 1.54
C VAL A 101 2.27 4.14 2.62
N THR A 102 3.58 4.04 2.38
CA THR A 102 4.53 3.53 3.36
C THR A 102 4.64 4.48 4.57
N ILE A 103 4.69 5.79 4.35
CA ILE A 103 4.75 6.81 5.41
C ILE A 103 3.46 6.80 6.23
N VAL A 104 2.30 6.79 5.58
CA VAL A 104 1.01 6.77 6.28
C VAL A 104 0.88 5.51 7.13
N ASN A 105 1.22 4.34 6.58
CA ASN A 105 1.22 3.09 7.33
C ASN A 105 2.22 3.09 8.49
N LEU A 106 3.38 3.75 8.35
CA LEU A 106 4.34 3.92 9.44
C LEU A 106 3.72 4.75 10.58
N ILE A 107 3.12 5.89 10.26
CA ILE A 107 2.46 6.78 11.23
C ILE A 107 1.35 6.00 11.96
N VAL A 108 0.45 5.35 11.22
CA VAL A 108 -0.63 4.52 11.79
C VAL A 108 -0.05 3.43 12.70
N SER A 109 1.05 2.79 12.30
CA SER A 109 1.69 1.75 13.10
C SER A 109 2.24 2.29 14.43
N ILE A 110 2.82 3.50 14.43
CA ILE A 110 3.34 4.15 15.64
C ILE A 110 2.20 4.44 16.61
N PHE A 111 1.12 5.07 16.12
CA PHE A 111 -0.05 5.35 16.94
C PHE A 111 -0.70 4.07 17.48
N SER A 112 -0.78 3.01 16.68
CA SER A 112 -1.37 1.73 17.11
C SER A 112 -0.56 0.96 18.15
N LYS A 113 0.74 1.27 18.31
CA LYS A 113 1.62 0.65 19.30
C LYS A 113 1.77 1.49 20.58
N ALA A 114 1.46 2.78 20.48
CA ALA A 114 1.56 3.73 21.59
C ALA A 114 0.33 3.70 22.53
N PHE A 115 -0.76 3.07 22.09
CA PHE A 115 -2.00 2.85 22.84
C PHE A 115 -2.20 1.35 23.08
#